data_AF-A0A3B0UMF0-F1
#
_entry.id   AF-A0A3B0UMF0-F1
#
_cell.length_a   1.000
_cell.length_b   1.000
_cell.length_c   1.000
_cell.angle_alpha   90.00
_cell.angle_beta   90.00
_cell.angle_gamma   90.00
#
_symmetry.space_group_name_H-M   'P 1'
#
loop_
_entity.id
_entity.type
_entity.pdbx_description
1 polymer ?
#
loop_
_entity_poly.entity_id
_entity_poly.type
_entity_poly.pdbx_seq_one_letter_code
_entity_poly.pdbx_strand_id
1 'polypeptide(L)'
;MKKVWLFIAVFGLSSLVAIAQKGDYVIDEKSNFMDRVYVGGGFGLSGGSNSTIITVSPMVGYMVSNRFSVGVGATYQYFKINNFTDNQYGGLLFARMNLFKQIFGYAEYSFINQIDYRDGVT
;
A
#
# COMPACT_ATOMS: atom_id res chain seq x y z
N MET A 1 7.23 12.11 31.79
CA MET A 1 6.71 13.18 30.93
C MET A 1 7.65 13.54 29.76
N LYS A 2 8.94 13.84 29.97
CA LYS A 2 9.90 14.18 28.88
C LYS A 2 10.11 13.07 27.83
N LYS A 3 10.00 11.79 28.23
CA LYS A 3 10.19 10.63 27.34
C LYS A 3 9.02 10.39 26.36
N VAL A 4 7.82 10.89 26.69
CA VAL A 4 6.62 10.78 25.84
C VAL A 4 6.73 11.72 24.64
N TRP A 5 7.25 12.92 24.85
CA TRP A 5 7.53 13.89 23.78
C TRP A 5 8.60 13.40 22.80
N LEU A 6 9.58 12.64 23.29
CA LEU A 6 10.63 12.06 22.47
C LEU A 6 10.10 10.92 21.58
N PHE A 7 9.10 10.16 22.06
CA PHE A 7 8.40 9.16 21.25
C PHE A 7 7.52 9.79 20.15
N ILE A 8 6.84 10.90 20.45
CA ILE A 8 6.03 11.65 19.47
C ILE A 8 6.93 12.29 18.40
N ALA A 9 8.11 12.81 18.78
CA ALA A 9 9.07 13.35 17.82
C ALA A 9 9.68 12.28 16.90
N VAL A 10 9.92 11.07 17.41
CA VAL A 10 10.46 9.95 16.60
C VAL A 10 9.40 9.37 15.66
N PHE A 11 8.13 9.30 16.07
CA PHE A 11 7.03 8.85 15.18
C PHE A 11 6.53 9.93 14.21
N GLY A 12 6.73 11.21 14.50
CA GLY A 12 6.42 12.31 13.59
C GLY A 12 7.40 12.47 12.42
N LEU A 13 8.61 11.90 12.53
CA LEU A 13 9.68 12.01 11.51
C LEU A 13 9.79 10.82 10.54
N SER A 14 9.03 9.73 10.74
CA SER A 14 9.11 8.54 9.86
C SER A 14 8.26 8.63 8.59
N SER A 15 7.54 9.73 8.36
CA SER A 15 6.76 9.99 7.14
C SER A 15 7.62 10.40 5.92
N LEU A 16 8.95 10.40 6.03
CA LEU A 16 9.83 10.99 5.01
C LEU A 16 10.66 10.02 4.17
N VAL A 17 10.50 8.71 4.32
CA VAL A 17 11.18 7.75 3.41
C VAL A 17 10.19 7.11 2.46
N ALA A 18 9.60 7.97 1.62
CA ALA A 18 9.05 7.52 0.34
C ALA A 18 10.22 7.30 -0.63
N ILE A 19 10.85 6.12 -0.62
CA ILE A 19 11.63 5.67 -1.78
C ILE A 19 10.63 5.33 -2.88
N ALA A 20 10.10 6.37 -3.53
CA ALA A 20 9.26 6.26 -4.72
C ALA A 20 9.17 7.57 -5.52
N GLN A 21 10.03 8.56 -5.27
CA GLN A 21 10.14 9.73 -6.15
C GLN A 21 10.92 9.35 -7.43
N LYS A 22 10.37 8.45 -8.25
CA LYS A 22 10.73 8.40 -9.68
C LYS A 22 10.18 9.71 -10.23
N GLY A 23 11.07 10.70 -10.46
CA GLY A 23 10.70 11.99 -11.05
C GLY A 23 9.91 11.80 -12.36
N ASP A 24 9.15 12.82 -12.78
CA ASP A 24 8.22 12.78 -13.93
C ASP A 24 8.81 12.05 -15.15
N TYR A 25 8.62 10.73 -15.20
CA TYR A 25 9.18 9.91 -16.25
C TYR A 25 8.23 9.97 -17.43
N VAL A 26 8.66 10.68 -18.47
CA VAL A 26 7.92 10.80 -19.72
C VAL A 26 8.30 9.63 -20.60
N ILE A 27 7.33 8.78 -20.88
CA ILE A 27 7.38 7.74 -21.89
C ILE A 27 7.49 8.41 -23.27
N ASP A 28 8.51 8.00 -24.02
CA ASP A 28 8.76 8.38 -25.40
C ASP A 28 8.90 7.13 -26.29
N GLU A 29 9.04 7.29 -27.60
CA GLU A 29 9.24 6.20 -28.57
C GLU A 29 10.44 5.31 -28.24
N LYS A 30 11.45 5.86 -27.55
CA LYS A 30 12.66 5.11 -27.13
C LYS A 30 12.50 4.35 -25.81
N SER A 31 11.39 4.51 -25.09
CA SER A 31 11.19 3.86 -23.79
C SER A 31 10.93 2.36 -23.96
N ASN A 32 11.78 1.53 -23.37
CA ASN A 32 11.67 0.08 -23.38
C ASN A 32 10.60 -0.42 -22.41
N PHE A 33 10.32 -1.73 -22.42
CA PHE A 33 9.32 -2.34 -21.54
C PHE A 33 9.60 -2.05 -20.05
N MET A 34 10.83 -2.24 -19.58
CA MET A 34 11.20 -2.03 -18.16
C MET A 34 11.14 -0.57 -17.73
N ASP A 35 11.30 0.38 -18.65
CA ASP A 35 11.16 1.81 -18.35
C ASP A 35 9.74 2.18 -17.93
N ARG A 36 8.77 1.44 -18.47
CA ARG A 36 7.33 1.59 -18.22
C ARG A 36 6.87 0.84 -16.97
N VAL A 37 7.67 -0.09 -16.45
CA VAL A 37 7.36 -0.81 -15.21
C VAL A 37 7.79 0.04 -14.02
N TYR A 38 6.97 0.05 -12.97
CA TYR A 38 7.32 0.60 -11.67
C TYR A 38 6.87 -0.36 -10.58
N VAL A 39 7.67 -0.43 -9.52
CA VAL A 39 7.31 -1.16 -8.31
C VAL A 39 6.94 -0.15 -7.24
N GLY A 40 6.01 -0.55 -6.39
CA GLY A 40 5.58 0.25 -5.26
C GLY A 40 5.04 -0.66 -4.18
N GLY A 41 4.36 -0.07 -3.23
CA GLY A 41 3.68 -0.81 -2.18
C GLY A 41 3.66 -0.05 -0.88
N GLY A 42 3.03 -0.67 0.10
CA GLY A 42 2.89 -0.12 1.44
C GLY A 42 3.34 -1.11 2.51
N PHE A 43 3.91 -0.55 3.57
CA PHE A 43 3.99 -1.23 4.85
C PHE A 43 3.09 -0.50 5.84
N GLY A 44 2.23 -1.25 6.53
CA GLY A 44 1.33 -0.76 7.56
C GLY A 44 1.62 -1.43 8.89
N LEU A 45 1.67 -0.64 9.95
CA LEU A 45 1.74 -1.13 11.32
C LEU A 45 0.74 -0.36 12.15
N SER A 46 -0.23 -1.07 12.74
CA SER A 46 -1.23 -0.51 13.64
C SER A 46 -1.33 -1.39 14.88
N GLY A 47 -1.46 -0.79 16.05
CA GLY A 47 -1.56 -1.56 17.28
C GLY A 47 -1.97 -0.74 18.49
N GLY A 48 -2.55 -1.44 19.47
CA GLY A 48 -2.95 -0.93 20.78
C GLY A 48 -2.71 -1.97 21.87
N SER A 49 -3.16 -1.73 23.10
CA SER A 49 -2.85 -2.57 24.26
C SER A 49 -3.13 -4.06 24.08
N ASN A 50 -4.10 -4.43 23.23
CA ASN A 50 -4.40 -5.84 22.91
C ASN A 50 -4.60 -6.10 21.42
N SER A 51 -4.11 -5.23 20.53
CA SER A 51 -4.23 -5.42 19.09
C SER A 51 -2.91 -5.13 18.37
N THR A 52 -2.60 -5.93 17.36
CA THR A 52 -1.44 -5.71 16.49
C THR A 52 -1.81 -6.15 15.09
N ILE A 53 -1.67 -5.22 14.14
CA ILE A 53 -1.95 -5.41 12.74
C ILE A 53 -0.69 -5.02 11.98
N ILE A 54 -0.15 -5.95 11.21
CA ILE A 54 1.01 -5.72 10.33
C ILE A 54 0.56 -6.00 8.91
N THR A 55 0.70 -5.04 8.02
CA THR A 55 0.29 -5.15 6.63
C THR A 55 1.49 -4.89 5.71
N VAL A 56 1.65 -5.75 4.71
CA VAL A 56 2.66 -5.65 3.67
C VAL A 56 1.93 -5.78 2.35
N SER A 57 2.02 -4.77 1.48
CA SER A 57 1.29 -4.73 0.21
C SER A 57 2.20 -4.31 -0.94
N PRO A 58 3.04 -5.21 -1.47
CA PRO A 58 3.83 -4.92 -2.66
C PRO A 58 2.94 -4.83 -3.90
N MET A 59 3.29 -3.92 -4.81
CA MET A 59 2.61 -3.77 -6.10
C MET A 59 3.60 -3.55 -7.23
N VAL A 60 3.18 -3.93 -8.42
CA VAL A 60 3.85 -3.65 -9.69
C VAL A 60 2.86 -3.00 -10.64
N GLY A 61 3.25 -1.89 -11.23
CA GLY A 61 2.47 -1.16 -12.21
C GLY A 61 3.21 -1.04 -13.54
N TYR A 62 2.43 -0.84 -14.60
CA TYR A 62 2.88 -0.61 -15.95
C TYR A 62 2.24 0.67 -16.49
N MET A 63 3.07 1.57 -16.99
CA MET A 63 2.62 2.81 -17.62
C MET A 63 2.23 2.54 -19.07
N VAL A 64 0.93 2.45 -19.31
CA VAL A 64 0.36 2.30 -20.66
C VAL A 64 0.57 3.58 -21.46
N SER A 65 0.46 4.75 -20.82
CA SER A 65 0.78 6.05 -21.38
C SER A 65 1.29 7.01 -20.29
N ASN A 66 1.74 8.21 -20.69
CA ASN A 66 2.18 9.27 -19.76
C ASN A 66 1.13 9.70 -18.72
N ARG A 67 -0.14 9.37 -18.95
CA ARG A 67 -1.25 9.72 -18.07
C ARG A 67 -2.04 8.53 -17.54
N PHE A 68 -1.75 7.31 -17.98
CA PHE A 68 -2.54 6.14 -17.64
C PHE A 68 -1.63 4.96 -17.31
N SER A 69 -1.85 4.38 -16.14
CA SER A 69 -1.16 3.16 -15.70
C SER A 69 -2.14 2.16 -15.14
N VAL A 70 -1.75 0.90 -15.22
CA VAL A 70 -2.47 -0.22 -14.60
C VAL A 70 -1.47 -1.07 -13.84
N GLY A 71 -1.95 -1.85 -12.89
CA GLY A 71 -1.06 -2.72 -12.15
C GLY A 71 -1.77 -3.74 -11.31
N VAL A 72 -0.95 -4.56 -10.67
CA VAL A 72 -1.39 -5.63 -9.79
C VAL A 72 -0.57 -5.57 -8.52
N GLY A 73 -1.13 -6.08 -7.44
CA GLY A 73 -0.45 -6.17 -6.16
C GLY A 73 -0.85 -7.40 -5.38
N ALA A 74 -0.07 -7.69 -4.36
CA ALA A 74 -0.41 -8.66 -3.35
C ALA A 74 -0.50 -7.92 -2.01
N THR A 75 -1.36 -8.40 -1.13
CA THR A 75 -1.47 -7.90 0.24
C THR A 75 -1.33 -9.07 1.18
N TYR A 76 -0.54 -8.89 2.22
CA TYR A 76 -0.45 -9.78 3.37
C TYR A 76 -0.71 -8.95 4.63
N GLN A 77 -1.59 -9.43 5.48
CA GLN A 77 -1.96 -8.78 6.72
C GLN A 77 -1.96 -9.80 7.86
N TYR A 78 -1.06 -9.61 8.80
CA TYR A 78 -1.07 -10.29 10.09
C TYR A 78 -1.97 -9.51 11.04
N PHE A 79 -2.96 -10.19 11.62
CA PHE A 79 -3.93 -9.60 12.52
C PHE A 79 -3.92 -10.36 13.84
N LYS A 80 -3.68 -9.65 14.94
CA LYS A 80 -3.76 -10.19 16.30
C LYS A 80 -4.65 -9.31 17.14
N ILE A 81 -5.70 -9.88 17.73
CA ILE A 81 -6.55 -9.22 18.74
C ILE A 81 -6.71 -10.17 19.92
N ASN A 82 -6.26 -9.76 21.10
CA ASN A 82 -6.23 -10.58 22.31
C ASN A 82 -5.53 -11.93 22.05
N ASN A 83 -6.30 -13.03 22.10
CA ASN A 83 -5.83 -14.39 21.85
C ASN A 83 -6.13 -14.88 20.43
N PHE A 84 -6.83 -14.08 19.61
CA PHE A 84 -7.13 -14.40 18.22
C PHE A 84 -5.99 -13.91 17.33
N THR A 85 -5.51 -14.79 16.45
CA THR A 85 -4.49 -14.49 15.44
C THR A 85 -4.97 -15.00 14.09
N ASP A 86 -4.89 -14.15 13.09
CA ASP A 86 -5.29 -14.44 11.72
C ASP A 86 -4.25 -13.92 10.72
N ASN A 87 -4.11 -14.63 9.61
CA ASN A 87 -3.21 -14.29 8.52
C ASN A 87 -4.03 -14.15 7.25
N GLN A 88 -4.22 -12.91 6.84
CA GLN A 88 -4.98 -12.54 5.67
C GLN A 88 -4.02 -12.26 4.53
N TYR A 89 -4.36 -12.70 3.34
CA TYR A 89 -3.61 -12.49 2.13
C TYR A 89 -4.57 -12.29 0.96
N GLY A 90 -4.09 -11.61 -0.07
CA GLY A 90 -4.94 -11.25 -1.18
C GLY A 90 -4.18 -10.64 -2.32
N GLY A 91 -4.93 -10.30 -3.35
CA GLY A 91 -4.44 -9.59 -4.50
C GLY A 91 -5.26 -8.35 -4.76
N LEU A 92 -4.68 -7.45 -5.56
CA LEU A 92 -5.38 -6.29 -6.05
C LEU A 92 -5.05 -6.06 -7.52
N LEU A 93 -6.00 -5.47 -8.23
CA LEU A 93 -5.83 -4.91 -9.56
C LEU A 93 -6.16 -3.43 -9.47
N PHE A 94 -5.34 -2.58 -10.07
CA PHE A 94 -5.59 -1.14 -10.07
C PHE A 94 -5.40 -0.51 -11.44
N ALA A 95 -6.09 0.61 -11.64
CA ALA A 95 -5.92 1.51 -12.76
C ALA A 95 -5.83 2.94 -12.22
N ARG A 96 -4.86 3.70 -12.73
CA ARG A 96 -4.63 5.10 -12.36
C ARG A 96 -4.61 5.95 -13.62
N MET A 97 -5.31 7.09 -13.57
CA MET A 97 -5.31 8.07 -14.64
C MET A 97 -5.03 9.47 -14.09
N ASN A 98 -3.95 10.11 -14.54
CA ASN A 98 -3.67 11.51 -14.23
C ASN A 98 -4.56 12.40 -15.13
N LEU A 99 -5.52 13.10 -14.53
CA LEU A 99 -6.44 14.02 -15.22
C LEU A 99 -5.77 15.39 -15.44
N PHE A 100 -5.06 15.86 -14.41
CA PHE A 100 -4.24 17.07 -14.41
C PHE A 100 -2.92 16.78 -13.70
N LYS A 101 -1.94 17.69 -13.76
CA LYS A 101 -0.61 17.49 -13.13
C LYS A 101 -0.68 17.13 -11.64
N GLN A 102 -1.71 17.57 -10.94
CA GLN A 102 -1.89 17.37 -9.49
C GLN A 102 -3.11 16.52 -9.13
N ILE A 103 -3.96 16.20 -10.12
CA ILE A 103 -5.24 15.50 -9.89
C ILE A 103 -5.22 14.21 -10.69
N PHE A 104 -5.46 13.09 -10.02
CA PHE A 104 -5.56 11.79 -10.64
C PHE A 104 -6.79 11.04 -10.15
N GLY A 105 -7.36 10.22 -11.03
CA GLY A 105 -8.32 9.18 -10.68
C GLY A 105 -7.59 7.87 -10.40
N TYR A 106 -8.10 7.11 -9.42
CA TYR A 106 -7.59 5.80 -9.06
C TYR A 106 -8.77 4.87 -8.84
N ALA A 107 -8.74 3.71 -9.49
CA ALA A 107 -9.71 2.64 -9.34
C ALA A 107 -8.97 1.37 -8.94
N GLU A 108 -9.45 0.68 -7.93
CA GLU A 108 -8.86 -0.55 -7.42
C GLU A 108 -9.93 -1.58 -7.14
N TYR A 109 -9.62 -2.83 -7.46
CA TYR A 109 -10.37 -4.00 -7.06
C TYR A 109 -9.45 -4.90 -6.25
N SER A 110 -9.78 -5.12 -4.98
CA SER A 110 -8.99 -5.89 -4.02
C SER A 110 -9.80 -7.10 -3.54
N PHE A 111 -9.13 -8.24 -3.43
CA PHE A 111 -9.69 -9.49 -2.95
C PHE A 111 -8.75 -10.10 -1.92
N ILE A 112 -9.23 -10.32 -0.70
CA ILE A 112 -8.45 -10.81 0.44
C ILE A 112 -9.23 -11.96 1.09
N ASN A 113 -8.54 -13.01 1.54
CA ASN A 113 -9.14 -14.04 2.38
C ASN A 113 -9.28 -13.50 3.81
N GLN A 114 -10.37 -12.77 4.06
CA GLN A 114 -10.71 -12.33 5.41
C GLN A 114 -11.52 -13.42 6.09
N ILE A 115 -11.11 -13.85 7.29
CA ILE A 115 -11.96 -14.69 8.13
C ILE A 115 -12.92 -13.77 8.87
N ASP A 116 -14.22 -13.92 8.61
CA ASP A 116 -15.25 -13.18 9.32
C ASP A 116 -15.34 -13.70 10.77
N TYR A 117 -14.92 -12.88 11.74
CA TYR A 117 -15.06 -13.17 13.17
C TYR A 117 -16.54 -13.18 13.65
N ARG A 118 -17.51 -13.03 12.73
CA ARG A 118 -18.95 -12.91 13.03
C ARG A 118 -19.68 -14.24 13.23
N ASP A 119 -19.06 -15.38 12.93
CA ASP A 119 -19.74 -16.69 12.98
C ASP A 119 -19.53 -17.45 14.31
N GLY A 120 -19.12 -16.76 15.37
CA GLY A 120 -18.95 -17.33 16.72
C GLY A 120 -20.14 -17.15 17.67
N VAL A 121 -21.30 -16.69 17.19
CA VAL A 121 -22.53 -16.53 18.00
C VAL A 121 -23.73 -17.15 17.29
N THR A 122 -23.84 -18.47 17.39
CA THR A 122 -25.10 -19.22 17.38
C THR A 122 -24.96 -20.42 18.31
#